data_AF-A0A7J8S1F7-F1
#
_entry.id   AF-A0A7J8S1F7-F1
#
_cell.length_a   1.000
_cell.length_b   1.000
_cell.length_c   1.000
_cell.angle_alpha   90.00
_cell.angle_beta   90.00
_cell.angle_gamma   90.00
#
_symmetry.space_group_name_H-M   'P 1'
#
loop_
_entity.id
_entity.type
_entity.pdbx_description
1 polymer ?
#
loop_
_entity_poly.entity_id
_entity_poly.type
_entity_poly.pdbx_seq_one_letter_code
_entity_poly.pdbx_strand_id
1 'polypeptide(L)'
;MPSNTVSISKLLWFKNVRADEEPVDQKKYLEEGCKPKCVKQLRAYEACVKRIEGDESGHKHCTGQYFDYWACIDKCVSSLP
;
A
#
# COMPACT_ATOMS: atom_id res chain seq x y z
N MET A 1 -15.71 31.89 42.52
CA MET A 1 -16.60 30.95 41.80
C MET A 1 -15.74 30.20 40.78
N PRO A 2 -15.59 28.87 40.90
CA PRO A 2 -14.53 28.13 40.20
C PRO A 2 -14.84 27.92 38.71
N SER A 3 -13.76 27.87 37.94
CA SER A 3 -13.68 27.96 36.49
C SER A 3 -14.31 26.76 35.76
N ASN A 4 -15.51 26.95 35.22
CA ASN A 4 -16.21 25.99 34.34
C ASN A 4 -15.52 25.77 32.96
N THR A 5 -14.43 26.47 32.67
CA THR A 5 -13.67 26.35 31.42
C THR A 5 -12.65 25.20 31.42
N VAL A 6 -12.21 24.71 32.60
CA VAL A 6 -11.19 23.64 32.69
C VAL A 6 -11.73 22.27 32.28
N SER A 7 -13.04 22.03 32.43
CA SER A 7 -13.65 20.71 32.17
C SER A 7 -13.92 20.45 30.69
N ILE A 8 -14.29 21.49 29.92
CA ILE A 8 -14.62 21.35 28.49
C ILE A 8 -13.34 21.13 27.67
N SER A 9 -12.28 21.91 27.95
CA SER A 9 -10.98 21.77 27.28
C SER A 9 -10.31 20.43 27.56
N LYS A 10 -10.41 19.89 28.79
CA LYS A 10 -9.89 18.57 29.13
C LYS A 10 -10.67 17.44 28.46
N LEU A 11 -12.01 17.55 28.39
CA LEU A 11 -12.84 16.57 27.68
C LEU A 11 -12.65 16.60 26.15
N LEU A 12 -12.47 17.79 25.57
CA LEU A 12 -12.11 17.96 24.15
C LEU A 12 -10.73 17.39 23.85
N TRP A 13 -9.74 17.60 24.73
CA TRP A 13 -8.41 17.01 24.60
C TRP A 13 -8.47 15.48 24.69
N PHE A 14 -9.14 14.91 25.69
CA PHE A 14 -9.33 13.46 25.83
C PHE A 14 -10.11 12.84 24.66
N LYS A 15 -11.08 13.56 24.05
CA LYS A 15 -11.80 13.09 22.86
C LYS A 15 -10.94 13.12 21.60
N ASN A 16 -10.11 14.15 21.42
CA ASN A 16 -9.21 14.25 20.26
C ASN A 16 -8.11 13.17 20.30
N VAL A 17 -7.53 12.89 21.47
CA VAL A 17 -6.41 11.92 21.60
C VAL A 17 -6.78 10.50 21.15
N ARG A 18 -8.06 10.11 21.12
CA ARG A 18 -8.50 8.77 20.66
C ARG A 18 -8.96 8.71 19.20
N ALA A 19 -8.98 9.83 18.47
CA ALA A 19 -9.55 9.91 17.13
C ALA A 19 -8.51 9.93 16.00
N ASP A 20 -7.22 10.04 16.33
CA ASP A 20 -6.13 10.21 15.35
C ASP A 20 -5.39 8.89 14.99
N GLU A 21 -5.86 7.72 15.47
CA GLU A 21 -5.25 6.44 15.10
C GLU A 21 -5.87 5.92 13.79
N GLU A 22 -5.23 6.20 12.65
CA GLU A 22 -5.64 5.65 11.37
C GLU A 22 -5.51 4.11 11.39
N PRO A 23 -6.55 3.38 10.95
CA PRO A 23 -6.48 1.93 10.88
C PRO A 23 -5.41 1.51 9.87
N VAL A 24 -4.49 0.64 10.28
CA VAL A 24 -3.45 0.09 9.40
C VAL A 24 -4.09 -0.86 8.39
N ASP A 25 -3.91 -0.58 7.09
CA ASP A 25 -4.26 -1.53 6.02
C ASP A 25 -3.27 -2.72 6.04
N GLN A 26 -3.73 -3.81 6.65
CA GLN A 26 -2.97 -5.05 6.81
C GLN A 26 -2.58 -5.64 5.45
N LYS A 27 -3.44 -5.54 4.43
CA LYS A 27 -3.13 -6.06 3.09
C LYS A 27 -1.93 -5.32 2.51
N LYS A 28 -1.97 -3.99 2.53
CA LYS A 28 -0.87 -3.16 2.02
C LYS A 28 0.45 -3.44 2.75
N TYR A 29 0.40 -3.57 4.07
CA TYR A 29 1.59 -3.90 4.87
C TYR A 29 2.22 -5.25 4.47
N LEU A 30 1.40 -6.29 4.30
CA LEU A 30 1.87 -7.62 3.91
C LEU A 30 2.41 -7.61 2.46
N GLU A 31 1.73 -6.93 1.54
CA GLU A 31 2.18 -6.77 0.16
C GLU A 31 3.55 -6.09 0.08
N GLU A 32 3.77 -5.01 0.85
CA GLU A 32 5.06 -4.30 0.90
C GLU A 32 6.20 -5.20 1.38
N GLY A 33 5.96 -6.05 2.38
CA GLY A 33 6.93 -7.07 2.83
C GLY A 33 7.23 -8.16 1.78
N CYS A 34 6.31 -8.39 0.85
CA CYS A 34 6.44 -9.38 -0.22
C CYS A 34 7.10 -8.85 -1.50
N LYS A 35 7.05 -7.52 -1.76
CA LYS A 35 7.73 -6.89 -2.91
C LYS A 35 9.21 -7.30 -3.09
N PRO A 36 10.08 -7.27 -2.06
CA PRO A 36 11.48 -7.65 -2.21
C PRO A 36 11.71 -9.15 -2.49
N LYS A 37 10.70 -10.01 -2.27
CA LYS A 37 10.77 -11.45 -2.57
C LYS A 37 10.41 -11.76 -4.03
N CYS A 38 9.79 -10.82 -4.74
CA CYS A 38 9.30 -10.97 -6.12
C CYS A 38 10.10 -10.16 -7.14
N VAL A 39 11.39 -9.89 -6.86
CA VAL A 39 12.25 -9.00 -7.68
C VAL A 39 12.46 -9.52 -9.11
N LYS A 40 12.47 -10.85 -9.31
CA LYS A 40 12.62 -11.42 -10.67
C LYS A 40 11.47 -10.97 -11.58
N GLN A 41 10.24 -11.08 -11.09
CA GLN A 41 9.04 -10.69 -11.82
C GLN A 41 8.97 -9.15 -11.97
N LEU A 42 9.35 -8.41 -10.93
CA LEU A 42 9.44 -6.94 -11.00
C LEU A 42 10.37 -6.49 -12.13
N ARG A 43 11.57 -7.07 -12.24
CA ARG A 43 12.53 -6.74 -13.32
C ARG A 43 11.99 -7.07 -14.71
N ALA A 44 11.24 -8.16 -14.86
CA ALA A 44 10.61 -8.51 -16.13
C ALA A 44 9.52 -7.50 -16.52
N TYR A 45 8.74 -7.05 -15.54
CA TYR A 45 7.74 -5.99 -15.74
C TYR A 45 8.41 -4.65 -16.10
N GLU A 46 9.43 -4.22 -15.37
CA GLU A 46 10.18 -2.98 -15.66
C GLU A 46 10.83 -3.00 -17.06
N ALA A 47 11.40 -4.14 -17.47
CA ALA A 47 11.93 -4.31 -18.82
C ALA A 47 10.83 -4.18 -19.90
N CYS A 48 9.62 -4.69 -19.61
CA CYS A 48 8.48 -4.51 -20.49
C CYS A 48 8.04 -3.05 -20.56
N VAL A 49 7.97 -2.34 -19.42
CA VAL A 49 7.59 -0.92 -19.36
C VAL A 49 8.53 -0.08 -20.24
N LYS A 50 9.85 -0.28 -20.12
CA LYS A 50 10.85 0.39 -20.96
C LYS A 50 10.68 0.09 -22.45
N ARG A 51 10.31 -1.15 -22.81
CA ARG A 51 10.06 -1.53 -24.21
C ARG A 51 8.87 -0.79 -24.83
N ILE A 52 7.90 -0.37 -24.00
CA ILE A 52 6.67 0.29 -24.47
C ILE A 52 6.66 1.81 -24.21
N GLU A 53 7.71 2.38 -23.61
CA GLU A 53 7.77 3.77 -23.12
C GLU A 53 7.57 4.84 -24.21
N GLY A 54 7.74 4.51 -25.48
CA GLY A 54 7.46 5.39 -26.62
C GLY A 54 6.40 4.87 -27.58
N ASP A 55 5.57 3.91 -27.16
CA ASP A 55 4.53 3.36 -28.02
C ASP A 55 3.23 4.17 -27.98
N GLU A 56 2.95 4.88 -29.06
CA GLU A 56 1.72 5.67 -29.22
C GLU A 56 0.57 4.87 -29.84
N SER A 57 0.85 3.64 -30.32
CA SER A 57 -0.15 2.79 -31.00
C SER A 57 -1.28 2.30 -30.07
N GLY A 58 -1.02 2.28 -28.75
CA GLY A 58 -1.94 1.71 -27.76
C GLY A 58 -2.05 0.17 -27.81
N HIS A 59 -1.32 -0.50 -28.70
CA HIS A 59 -1.38 -1.95 -28.86
C HIS A 59 -0.37 -2.71 -28.00
N LYS A 60 0.75 -2.10 -27.59
CA LYS A 60 1.70 -2.76 -26.71
C LYS A 60 1.28 -2.63 -25.25
N HIS A 61 1.27 -3.76 -24.55
CA HIS A 61 0.89 -3.83 -23.14
C HIS A 61 1.78 -4.80 -22.35
N CYS A 62 1.91 -4.53 -21.05
CA CYS A 62 2.69 -5.34 -20.10
C CYS A 62 1.81 -6.09 -19.09
N THR A 63 0.52 -6.29 -19.41
CA THR A 63 -0.47 -6.94 -18.53
C THR A 63 -0.05 -8.34 -18.11
N GLY A 64 0.59 -9.12 -19.00
CA GLY A 64 1.12 -10.44 -18.65
C GLY A 64 2.20 -10.37 -17.56
N GLN A 65 3.23 -9.52 -17.75
CA GLN A 65 4.31 -9.36 -16.77
C GLN A 65 3.80 -8.73 -15.46
N TYR A 66 2.81 -7.84 -15.55
CA TYR A 66 2.12 -7.28 -14.40
C TYR A 66 1.40 -8.37 -13.60
N PHE A 67 0.65 -9.25 -14.26
CA PHE A 67 -0.01 -10.38 -13.60
C PHE A 67 0.98 -11.36 -12.99
N ASP A 68 2.10 -11.65 -13.65
CA ASP A 68 3.15 -12.49 -13.08
C ASP A 68 3.75 -11.90 -11.79
N TYR A 69 3.97 -10.58 -11.77
CA TYR A 69 4.47 -9.86 -10.60
C TYR A 69 3.48 -9.90 -9.44
N TRP A 70 2.22 -9.58 -9.70
CA TRP A 70 1.18 -9.59 -8.67
C TRP A 70 0.85 -10.99 -8.18
N ALA A 71 0.81 -11.99 -9.06
CA ALA A 71 0.61 -13.38 -8.66
C ALA A 71 1.73 -13.87 -7.71
N CYS A 72 2.97 -13.40 -7.89
CA CYS A 72 4.05 -13.67 -6.95
C CYS A 72 3.79 -13.02 -5.57
N ILE A 73 3.36 -11.75 -5.55
CA ILE A 73 3.03 -11.04 -4.31
C ILE A 73 1.87 -11.71 -3.59
N ASP A 74 0.77 -12.00 -4.29
CA ASP A 74 -0.42 -12.64 -3.73
C ASP A 74 -0.09 -14.01 -3.14
N LYS A 75 0.71 -14.81 -3.85
CA LYS A 75 1.21 -16.10 -3.34
C LYS A 75 2.07 -15.92 -2.09
N CYS A 76 2.92 -14.90 -2.06
CA CYS A 76 3.74 -14.59 -0.89
C CYS A 76 2.89 -14.18 0.31
N VAL A 77 1.93 -13.27 0.13
CA VAL A 77 1.02 -12.82 1.18
C VAL A 77 0.19 -13.98 1.73
N SER A 78 -0.31 -14.87 0.86
CA SER A 78 -1.05 -16.06 1.28
C SER A 78 -0.20 -17.08 2.06
N SER A 79 1.13 -17.00 1.96
CA SER A 79 2.07 -17.90 2.64
C SER A 79 2.67 -17.28 3.91
N LEU A 80 2.32 -16.03 4.24
CA LEU A 80 2.72 -15.41 5.50
C LEU A 80 1.88 -15.99 6.65
N PRO A 81 2.52 -16.33 7.79
CA PRO A 81 1.83 -16.86 8.96
C PRO A 81 0.92 -15.83 9.63
#